data_AF-A0A4R4VW69-F1
#
_entry.id   AF-A0A4R4VW69-F1
#
_cell.length_a   1.000
_cell.length_b   1.000
_cell.length_c   1.000
_cell.angle_alpha   90.00
_cell.angle_beta   90.00
_cell.angle_gamma   90.00
#
_symmetry.space_group_name_H-M   'P 1'
#
loop_
_entity.id
_entity.type
_entity.pdbx_description
1 polymer ?
#
loop_
_entity_poly.entity_id
_entity_poly.type
_entity_poly.pdbx_seq_one_letter_code
_entity_poly.pdbx_strand_id
1 'polypeptide(L)'
;MAGLNSRRARRLRTALRKLDAMDLSVDVVEPDRVEHSVTELLRLHTLQWESRGINVQHTQPQFMDHLTRATRSLVVEDRAVLKEFRVRGRLRACDLTVVGKDFVGGYLYGADPELRAEADVLTMLLRDNLETTHRLGRPVLSLLRGDEPHKAKFGCEAVVNQRVMLGRGVRSAAYAASAGARAAGQELLKRRCPRLAERFASWR
;
A
#
# COMPACT_ATOMS: atom_id res chain seq x y z
N MET A 1 10.53 -17.31 -6.70
CA MET A 1 10.64 -17.05 -8.16
C MET A 1 9.86 -18.03 -9.03
N ALA A 2 9.55 -19.25 -8.54
CA ALA A 2 8.97 -20.33 -9.34
C ALA A 2 7.63 -20.01 -10.06
N GLY A 3 6.90 -18.96 -9.66
CA GLY A 3 5.65 -18.52 -10.31
C GLY A 3 5.78 -17.40 -11.34
N LEU A 4 6.98 -16.88 -11.61
CA LEU A 4 7.18 -15.79 -12.58
C LEU A 4 7.73 -16.31 -13.91
N ASN A 5 7.22 -15.78 -15.02
CA ASN A 5 7.82 -16.05 -16.32
C ASN A 5 9.28 -15.55 -16.39
N SER A 6 10.08 -16.16 -17.28
CA SER A 6 11.53 -15.95 -17.37
C SER A 6 11.93 -14.48 -17.53
N ARG A 7 11.16 -13.69 -18.28
CA ARG A 7 11.39 -12.26 -18.51
C ARG A 7 11.15 -11.44 -17.23
N ARG A 8 10.04 -11.67 -16.53
CA ARG A 8 9.70 -10.99 -15.26
C ARG A 8 10.71 -11.36 -14.18
N ALA A 9 11.05 -12.64 -14.06
CA ALA A 9 12.06 -13.12 -13.12
C ALA A 9 13.42 -12.47 -13.37
N ARG A 10 13.85 -12.32 -14.63
CA ARG A 10 15.11 -11.65 -14.97
C ARG A 10 15.11 -10.18 -14.56
N ARG A 11 14.04 -9.44 -14.87
CA ARG A 11 13.89 -8.03 -14.49
C ARG A 11 13.93 -7.85 -12.97
N LEU A 12 13.23 -8.70 -12.23
CA LEU A 12 13.25 -8.69 -10.77
C LEU A 12 14.67 -8.95 -10.22
N ARG A 13 15.41 -9.93 -10.77
CA ARG A 13 16.81 -10.16 -10.37
C ARG A 13 17.70 -8.95 -10.63
N THR A 14 17.55 -8.29 -11.77
CA THR A 14 18.32 -7.08 -12.08
C THR A 14 18.00 -5.96 -11.08
N ALA A 15 16.73 -5.76 -10.74
CA ALA A 15 16.33 -4.77 -9.73
C ALA A 15 16.91 -5.12 -8.34
N LEU A 16 16.83 -6.38 -7.91
CA LEU A 16 17.38 -6.82 -6.63
C LEU A 16 18.90 -6.64 -6.56
N ARG A 17 19.64 -7.03 -7.60
CA ARG A 17 21.10 -6.80 -7.67
C ARG A 17 21.48 -5.33 -7.62
N LYS A 18 20.67 -4.46 -8.23
CA LYS A 18 20.88 -3.01 -8.16
C LYS A 18 20.72 -2.53 -6.71
N LEU A 19 19.70 -3.03 -6.00
CA LEU A 19 19.50 -2.72 -4.58
C LEU A 19 20.65 -3.26 -3.71
N ASP A 20 21.15 -4.47 -3.99
CA ASP A 20 22.28 -5.06 -3.25
C ASP A 20 23.58 -4.25 -3.43
N ALA A 21 23.74 -3.56 -4.56
CA ALA A 21 24.88 -2.70 -4.83
C ALA A 21 24.73 -1.27 -4.27
N MET A 22 23.57 -0.92 -3.73
CA MET A 22 23.35 0.37 -3.08
C MET A 22 23.75 0.30 -1.61
N ASP A 23 24.27 1.41 -1.09
CA ASP A 23 24.43 1.62 0.35
C ASP A 23 23.06 1.89 0.99
N LEU A 24 22.25 0.83 1.08
CA LEU A 24 20.89 0.82 1.60
C LEU A 24 20.88 0.23 3.01
N SER A 25 20.43 0.99 4.00
CA SER A 25 20.10 0.49 5.32
C SER A 25 18.60 0.63 5.60
N VAL A 26 18.08 -0.29 6.41
CA VAL A 26 16.67 -0.32 6.80
C VAL A 26 16.57 -0.46 8.30
N ASP A 27 15.93 0.52 8.94
CA ASP A 27 15.76 0.57 10.38
C ASP A 27 14.28 0.37 10.73
N VAL A 28 13.99 -0.52 11.68
CA VAL A 28 12.67 -0.62 12.29
C VAL A 28 12.52 0.51 13.30
N VAL A 29 11.41 1.24 13.23
CA VAL A 29 11.15 2.39 14.08
C VAL A 29 10.58 1.93 15.42
N GLU A 30 11.29 2.29 16.49
CA GLU A 30 10.87 2.06 17.87
C GLU A 30 9.67 2.94 18.28
N PRO A 31 8.86 2.53 19.28
CA PRO A 31 7.63 3.22 19.67
C PRO A 31 7.76 4.70 20.02
N ASP A 32 8.90 5.11 20.57
CA ASP A 32 9.24 6.48 20.94
C ASP A 32 9.54 7.38 19.73
N ARG A 33 9.99 6.79 18.61
CA ARG A 33 10.32 7.50 17.37
C ARG A 33 9.18 7.57 16.35
N VAL A 34 8.06 6.87 16.60
CA VAL A 34 6.94 6.77 15.65
C VAL A 34 6.43 8.12 15.16
N GLU A 35 6.26 9.10 16.05
CA GLU A 35 5.75 10.43 15.67
C GLU A 35 6.65 11.13 14.64
N HIS A 36 7.95 11.10 14.88
CA HIS A 36 8.93 11.66 13.96
C HIS A 36 8.90 10.94 12.61
N SER A 37 8.93 9.61 12.61
CA SER A 37 8.97 8.82 11.38
C SER A 37 7.65 8.87 10.59
N VAL A 38 6.50 9.03 11.25
CA VAL A 38 5.21 9.29 10.57
C VAL A 38 5.21 10.67 9.90
N THR A 39 5.78 11.68 10.55
CA THR A 39 5.95 13.02 9.96
C THR A 39 6.80 12.94 8.69
N GLU A 40 7.93 12.25 8.73
CA GLU A 40 8.79 12.04 7.56
C GLU A 40 8.11 11.21 6.47
N LEU A 41 7.36 10.17 6.86
CA LEU A 41 6.57 9.36 5.94
C LEU A 41 5.57 10.23 5.17
N LEU A 42 4.82 11.11 5.86
CA LEU A 42 3.83 11.98 5.21
C LEU A 42 4.48 13.09 4.38
N ARG A 43 5.63 13.61 4.81
CA ARG A 43 6.43 14.55 4.00
C ARG A 43 6.88 13.91 2.70
N LEU A 44 7.51 12.74 2.75
CA LEU A 44 7.96 11.97 1.58
C LEU A 44 6.77 11.50 0.72
N HIS A 45 5.64 11.15 1.36
CA HIS A 45 4.41 10.80 0.66
C HIS A 45 3.82 12.02 -0.06
N THR A 46 3.87 13.21 0.50
CA THR A 46 3.39 14.41 -0.21
C THR A 46 4.29 14.71 -1.41
N LEU A 47 5.61 14.72 -1.17
CA LEU A 47 6.63 14.98 -2.19
C LEU A 47 6.52 14.02 -3.39
N GLN A 48 6.26 12.73 -3.15
CA GLN A 48 6.15 11.75 -4.24
C GLN A 48 4.92 11.95 -5.14
N TRP A 49 3.91 12.68 -4.68
CA TRP A 49 2.61 12.84 -5.34
C TRP A 49 2.38 14.25 -5.91
N GLU A 50 3.31 15.20 -5.74
CA GLU A 50 3.18 16.59 -6.21
C GLU A 50 2.77 16.70 -7.69
N SER A 51 3.26 15.80 -8.56
CA SER A 51 2.96 15.79 -9.99
C SER A 51 1.84 14.82 -10.41
N ARG A 52 1.22 14.10 -9.46
CA ARG A 52 0.35 12.94 -9.76
C ARG A 52 -1.02 12.96 -9.07
N GLY A 53 -1.31 14.00 -8.29
CA GLY A 53 -2.57 14.15 -7.56
C GLY A 53 -2.60 13.25 -6.32
N ILE A 54 -2.30 13.83 -5.16
CA ILE A 54 -2.41 13.15 -3.87
C ILE A 54 -3.88 13.05 -3.43
N ASN A 55 -4.22 12.01 -2.66
CA ASN A 55 -5.44 12.05 -1.87
C ASN A 55 -5.37 13.20 -0.87
N VAL A 56 -6.19 14.23 -1.05
CA VAL A 56 -6.20 15.45 -0.21
C VAL A 56 -6.40 15.17 1.29
N GLN A 57 -6.95 14.01 1.66
CA GLN A 57 -7.05 13.60 3.06
C GLN A 57 -5.67 13.39 3.69
N HIS A 58 -4.69 12.90 2.92
CA HIS A 58 -3.34 12.60 3.44
C HIS A 58 -2.54 13.86 3.77
N THR A 59 -2.98 15.03 3.32
CA THR A 59 -2.37 16.33 3.63
C THR A 59 -3.06 17.05 4.79
N GLN A 60 -4.14 16.49 5.34
CA GLN A 60 -4.88 17.14 6.42
C GLN A 60 -4.22 16.87 7.78
N PRO A 61 -4.14 17.88 8.68
CA PRO A 61 -3.61 17.70 10.04
C PRO A 61 -4.30 16.57 10.81
N GLN A 62 -5.63 16.48 10.70
CA GLN A 62 -6.42 15.42 11.34
C GLN A 62 -6.03 14.00 10.90
N PHE A 63 -5.54 13.83 9.67
CA PHE A 63 -5.05 12.55 9.20
C PHE A 63 -3.69 12.22 9.81
N MET A 64 -2.78 13.19 9.87
CA MET A 64 -1.48 13.05 10.52
C MET A 64 -1.65 12.69 12.01
N ASP A 65 -2.52 13.41 12.71
CA ASP A 65 -2.81 13.16 14.13
C ASP A 65 -3.37 11.75 14.36
N HIS A 66 -4.32 11.34 13.51
CA HIS A 66 -4.90 10.01 13.60
C HIS A 66 -3.86 8.93 13.29
N LEU A 67 -3.11 9.08 12.20
CA LEU A 67 -2.12 8.11 11.76
C LEU A 67 -1.02 7.94 12.80
N THR A 68 -0.54 9.03 13.40
CA THR A 68 0.47 9.01 14.46
C THR A 68 -0.04 8.24 15.68
N ARG A 69 -1.21 8.60 16.21
CA ARG A 69 -1.79 7.91 17.36
C ARG A 69 -2.02 6.42 17.09
N ALA A 70 -2.62 6.09 15.94
CA ALA A 70 -2.92 4.71 15.57
C ALA A 70 -1.63 3.89 15.37
N THR A 71 -0.65 4.43 14.65
CA THR A 71 0.62 3.73 14.39
C THR A 71 1.35 3.47 15.69
N ARG A 72 1.40 4.43 16.62
CA ARG A 72 2.07 4.24 17.91
C ARG A 72 1.45 3.09 18.70
N SER A 73 0.13 3.05 18.85
CA SER A 73 -0.56 1.95 19.53
C SER A 73 -0.32 0.62 18.82
N LEU A 74 -0.41 0.59 17.49
CA LEU A 74 -0.23 -0.64 16.73
C LEU A 74 1.20 -1.16 16.77
N VAL A 75 2.22 -0.29 16.79
CA VAL A 75 3.63 -0.71 16.93
C VAL A 75 3.86 -1.31 18.31
N VAL A 76 3.34 -0.70 19.38
CA VAL A 76 3.44 -1.25 20.75
C VAL A 76 2.80 -2.63 20.88
N GLU A 77 1.72 -2.89 20.12
CA GLU A 77 1.00 -4.16 20.14
C GLU A 77 1.51 -5.19 19.08
N ASP A 78 2.63 -4.92 18.40
CA ASP A 78 3.14 -5.73 17.27
C ASP A 78 2.11 -5.93 16.14
N ARG A 79 1.20 -4.95 15.99
CA ARG A 79 0.14 -4.89 14.97
C ARG A 79 0.47 -3.95 13.80
N ALA A 80 1.62 -3.29 13.84
CA ALA A 80 2.18 -2.54 12.73
C ALA A 80 3.71 -2.55 12.80
N VAL A 81 4.36 -2.38 11.65
CA VAL A 81 5.80 -2.17 11.57
C VAL A 81 6.03 -0.95 10.69
N LEU A 82 6.67 0.07 11.27
CA LEU A 82 7.11 1.28 10.56
C LEU A 82 8.62 1.17 10.33
N LYS A 83 9.08 1.46 9.11
CA LYS A 83 10.49 1.38 8.75
C LYS A 83 10.98 2.62 8.04
N GLU A 84 12.25 2.94 8.30
CA GLU A 84 13.01 3.99 7.61
C GLU A 84 14.02 3.33 6.66
N PHE A 85 14.02 3.75 5.39
CA PHE A 85 14.97 3.31 4.39
C PHE A 85 15.96 4.44 4.11
N ARG A 86 17.23 4.21 4.42
CA ARG A 86 18.30 5.17 4.21
C ARG A 86 19.21 4.72 3.08
N VAL A 87 19.51 5.65 2.17
CA VAL A 87 20.48 5.43 1.10
C VAL A 87 21.63 6.41 1.31
N ARG A 88 22.85 5.89 1.47
CA ARG A 88 24.04 6.69 1.80
C ARG A 88 23.81 7.53 3.07
N GLY A 89 23.21 6.91 4.09
CA GLY A 89 22.85 7.52 5.38
C GLY A 89 21.64 8.48 5.37
N ARG A 90 21.16 8.89 4.20
CA ARG A 90 20.02 9.83 4.08
C ARG A 90 18.70 9.09 4.07
N LEU A 91 17.70 9.56 4.81
CA LEU A 91 16.34 9.02 4.76
C LEU A 91 15.72 9.29 3.39
N ARG A 92 15.37 8.23 2.65
CA ARG A 92 14.86 8.33 1.27
C ARG A 92 13.51 7.66 1.09
N ALA A 93 13.11 6.75 1.97
CA ALA A 93 11.75 6.25 2.02
C ALA A 93 11.34 5.88 3.45
N CYS A 94 10.03 5.87 3.70
CA CYS A 94 9.42 5.28 4.88
C CYS A 94 8.30 4.34 4.43
N ASP A 95 8.12 3.23 5.14
CA ASP A 95 7.06 2.26 4.86
C ASP A 95 6.35 1.85 6.14
N LEU A 96 5.02 1.97 6.12
CA LEU A 96 4.15 1.55 7.21
C LEU A 96 3.40 0.31 6.74
N THR A 97 3.65 -0.80 7.45
CA THR A 97 2.90 -2.04 7.28
C THR A 97 2.00 -2.31 8.48
N VAL A 98 0.84 -2.93 8.23
CA VAL A 98 -0.06 -3.44 9.26
C VAL A 98 0.06 -4.95 9.36
N VAL A 99 0.00 -5.49 10.58
CA VAL A 99 0.08 -6.92 10.85
C VAL A 99 -1.31 -7.43 11.24
N GLY A 100 -1.89 -8.20 10.34
CA GLY A 100 -3.13 -8.93 10.55
C GLY A 100 -2.90 -10.29 11.17
N LYS A 101 -4.00 -11.06 11.30
CA LYS A 101 -3.96 -12.44 11.81
C LYS A 101 -3.13 -13.35 10.89
N ASP A 102 -3.31 -13.21 9.59
CA ASP A 102 -2.78 -14.10 8.55
C ASP A 102 -2.08 -13.33 7.42
N PHE A 103 -1.83 -12.03 7.60
CA PHE A 103 -1.14 -11.23 6.61
C PHE A 103 -0.28 -10.12 7.21
N VAL A 104 0.70 -9.66 6.44
CA VAL A 104 1.30 -8.33 6.57
C VAL A 104 0.82 -7.50 5.39
N GLY A 105 0.38 -6.27 5.63
CA GLY A 105 -0.22 -5.40 4.62
C GLY A 105 0.56 -4.12 4.42
N GLY A 106 1.05 -3.84 3.20
CA GLY A 106 1.66 -2.55 2.88
C GLY A 106 0.62 -1.44 2.89
N TYR A 107 0.59 -0.62 3.95
CA TYR A 107 -0.48 0.35 4.18
C TYR A 107 -0.21 1.69 3.52
N LEU A 108 0.92 2.31 3.85
CA LEU A 108 1.26 3.62 3.33
C LEU A 108 2.78 3.75 3.29
N TYR A 109 3.30 4.30 2.20
CA TYR A 109 4.71 4.59 2.07
C TYR A 109 4.92 5.99 1.48
N GLY A 110 6.03 6.59 1.85
CA GLY A 110 6.56 7.82 1.24
C GLY A 110 7.94 7.53 0.68
N ALA A 111 8.25 8.04 -0.51
CA ALA A 111 9.57 7.87 -1.12
C ALA A 111 9.99 9.11 -1.88
N ASP A 112 11.22 9.54 -1.63
CA ASP A 112 11.88 10.63 -2.33
C ASP A 112 11.78 10.42 -3.86
N PRO A 113 11.30 11.40 -4.64
CA PRO A 113 11.20 11.29 -6.10
C PRO A 113 12.51 10.89 -6.76
N GLU A 114 13.65 11.39 -6.28
CA GLU A 114 14.95 11.08 -6.85
C GLU A 114 15.34 9.61 -6.67
N LEU A 115 14.89 8.97 -5.59
CA LEU A 115 15.13 7.54 -5.36
C LEU A 115 14.57 6.68 -6.50
N ARG A 116 13.52 7.13 -7.20
CA ARG A 116 12.94 6.41 -8.34
C ARG A 116 13.85 6.38 -9.57
N ALA A 117 14.74 7.36 -9.73
CA ALA A 117 15.76 7.33 -10.78
C ALA A 117 16.89 6.34 -10.45
N GLU A 118 17.17 6.17 -9.15
CA GLU A 118 18.22 5.29 -8.65
C GLU A 118 17.76 3.84 -8.50
N ALA A 119 16.50 3.58 -8.14
CA ALA A 119 16.03 2.24 -7.80
C ALA A 119 14.55 2.01 -8.10
N ASP A 120 14.18 0.73 -8.23
CA ASP A 120 12.78 0.31 -8.23
C ASP A 120 12.27 0.30 -6.78
N VAL A 121 11.76 1.46 -6.33
CA VAL A 121 11.28 1.68 -4.96
C VAL A 121 10.30 0.60 -4.50
N LEU A 122 9.36 0.20 -5.35
CA LEU A 122 8.38 -0.81 -4.95
C LEU A 122 9.04 -2.18 -4.74
N THR A 123 10.00 -2.56 -5.59
CA THR A 123 10.78 -3.79 -5.38
C THR A 123 11.59 -3.73 -4.09
N MET A 124 12.13 -2.55 -3.73
CA MET A 124 12.84 -2.33 -2.47
C MET A 124 11.92 -2.56 -1.26
N LEU A 125 10.75 -1.90 -1.23
CA LEU A 125 9.78 -2.05 -0.14
C LEU A 125 9.25 -3.48 -0.05
N LEU A 126 8.91 -4.12 -1.17
CA LEU A 126 8.37 -5.48 -1.13
C LEU A 126 9.38 -6.54 -0.73
N ARG A 127 10.67 -6.36 -1.04
CA ARG A 127 11.73 -7.25 -0.53
C ARG A 127 11.70 -7.28 1.01
N ASP A 128 11.70 -6.12 1.61
CA ASP A 128 11.74 -5.96 3.06
C ASP A 128 10.39 -6.32 3.74
N ASN A 129 9.26 -6.06 3.08
CA ASN A 129 7.95 -6.50 3.54
C ASN A 129 7.79 -8.02 3.47
N LEU A 130 8.35 -8.68 2.44
CA LEU A 130 8.38 -10.15 2.37
C LEU A 130 9.23 -10.75 3.49
N GLU A 131 10.39 -10.14 3.79
CA GLU A 131 11.23 -10.57 4.91
C GLU A 131 10.49 -10.42 6.26
N THR A 132 9.79 -9.30 6.44
CA THR A 132 8.94 -9.06 7.63
C THR A 132 7.81 -10.08 7.73
N THR A 133 7.15 -10.36 6.61
CA THR A 133 6.07 -11.36 6.51
C THR A 133 6.58 -12.73 6.91
N HIS A 134 7.76 -13.12 6.39
CA HIS A 134 8.41 -14.38 6.71
C HIS A 134 8.83 -14.47 8.19
N ARG A 135 9.51 -13.44 8.71
CA ARG A 135 9.95 -13.37 10.11
C ARG A 135 8.79 -13.48 11.09
N LEU A 136 7.65 -12.84 10.79
CA LEU A 136 6.44 -12.89 11.61
C LEU A 136 5.62 -14.17 11.39
N GLY A 137 6.07 -15.10 10.55
CA GLY A 137 5.38 -16.35 10.26
C GLY A 137 4.02 -16.16 9.59
N ARG A 138 3.80 -15.03 8.89
CA ARG A 138 2.54 -14.76 8.21
C ARG A 138 2.55 -15.42 6.82
N PRO A 139 1.46 -16.06 6.38
CA PRO A 139 1.43 -16.73 5.09
C PRO A 139 1.28 -15.76 3.90
N VAL A 140 0.81 -14.53 4.13
CA VAL A 140 0.45 -13.60 3.06
C VAL A 140 1.11 -12.23 3.23
N LEU A 141 1.74 -11.74 2.16
CA LEU A 141 2.01 -10.32 1.98
C LEU A 141 0.88 -9.72 1.13
N SER A 142 0.06 -8.87 1.74
CA SER A 142 -1.01 -8.15 1.08
C SER A 142 -0.53 -6.80 0.59
N LEU A 143 -0.76 -6.50 -0.69
CA LEU A 143 -0.56 -5.15 -1.25
C LEU A 143 -1.75 -4.21 -0.98
N LEU A 144 -2.65 -4.65 -0.11
CA LEU A 144 -3.91 -4.00 0.25
C LEU A 144 -4.70 -3.57 -0.98
N ARG A 145 -5.53 -2.53 -0.84
CA ARG A 145 -6.42 -2.06 -1.89
C ARG A 145 -5.64 -1.55 -3.09
N GLY A 146 -6.21 -1.77 -4.27
CA GLY A 146 -5.88 -1.05 -5.48
C GLY A 146 -5.50 -1.98 -6.61
N ASP A 147 -5.95 -1.64 -7.81
CA ASP A 147 -5.59 -2.32 -9.06
C ASP A 147 -4.53 -1.49 -9.80
N GLU A 148 -3.50 -1.03 -9.07
CA GLU A 148 -2.47 -0.22 -9.68
C GLU A 148 -1.58 -1.09 -10.58
N PRO A 149 -1.34 -0.71 -11.86
CA PRO A 149 -0.59 -1.52 -12.82
C PRO A 149 0.82 -1.93 -12.34
N HIS A 150 1.42 -1.15 -11.45
CA HIS A 150 2.75 -1.42 -10.92
C HIS A 150 2.80 -2.64 -9.98
N LYS A 151 1.67 -3.10 -9.42
CA LYS A 151 1.58 -4.30 -8.56
C LYS A 151 1.62 -5.60 -9.37
N ALA A 152 1.10 -5.58 -10.60
CA ALA A 152 0.98 -6.77 -11.45
C ALA A 152 2.32 -7.44 -11.80
N LYS A 153 3.45 -6.72 -11.71
CA LYS A 153 4.78 -7.26 -12.05
C LYS A 153 5.27 -8.35 -11.10
N PHE A 154 4.66 -8.47 -9.91
CA PHE A 154 5.03 -9.46 -8.89
C PHE A 154 4.21 -10.75 -8.96
N GLY A 155 3.27 -10.87 -9.90
CA GLY A 155 2.42 -12.06 -10.02
C GLY A 155 1.44 -12.22 -8.86
N CYS A 156 1.02 -11.10 -8.26
CA CYS A 156 0.05 -11.10 -7.17
C CYS A 156 -1.30 -11.67 -7.62
N GLU A 157 -1.93 -12.41 -6.72
CA GLU A 157 -3.32 -12.84 -6.88
C GLU A 157 -4.27 -11.68 -6.54
N ALA A 158 -5.22 -11.40 -7.44
CA ALA A 158 -6.25 -10.40 -7.19
C ALA A 158 -7.34 -11.01 -6.30
N VAL A 159 -7.42 -10.55 -5.05
CA VAL A 159 -8.44 -10.99 -4.08
C VAL A 159 -9.48 -9.91 -3.86
N VAL A 160 -10.75 -10.26 -4.01
CA VAL A 160 -11.86 -9.33 -3.79
C VAL A 160 -12.10 -9.16 -2.29
N ASN A 161 -12.00 -7.92 -1.79
CA ASN A 161 -12.39 -7.59 -0.43
C ASN A 161 -13.92 -7.45 -0.34
N GLN A 162 -14.55 -8.25 0.52
CA GLN A 162 -15.98 -8.19 0.79
C GLN A 162 -16.27 -7.39 2.05
N ARG A 163 -17.24 -6.49 1.97
CA ARG A 163 -17.76 -5.73 3.12
C ARG A 163 -19.11 -6.29 3.50
N VAL A 164 -19.23 -6.80 4.71
CA VAL A 164 -20.51 -7.18 5.31
C VAL A 164 -20.99 -6.01 6.16
N MET A 165 -22.20 -5.53 5.90
CA MET A 165 -22.86 -4.57 6.79
C MET A 165 -23.97 -5.27 7.53
N LEU A 166 -23.88 -5.26 8.85
CA LEU A 166 -24.93 -5.75 9.72
C LEU A 166 -25.81 -4.55 10.08
N GLY A 167 -27.07 -4.61 9.69
CA GLY A 167 -28.04 -3.56 9.97
C GLY A 167 -29.39 -4.16 10.33
N ARG A 168 -30.19 -3.40 11.07
CA ARG A 168 -31.54 -3.80 11.47
C ARG A 168 -32.54 -2.72 11.05
N GLY A 169 -33.74 -3.16 10.68
CA GLY A 169 -34.87 -2.28 10.36
C GLY A 169 -34.88 -1.71 8.93
N VAL A 170 -35.78 -0.75 8.71
CA VAL A 170 -36.08 -0.24 7.36
C VAL A 170 -34.89 0.48 6.71
N ARG A 171 -34.05 1.17 7.50
CA ARG A 171 -32.89 1.91 6.97
C ARG A 171 -31.84 0.98 6.39
N SER A 172 -31.58 -0.17 7.03
CA SER A 172 -30.65 -1.16 6.49
C SER A 172 -31.20 -1.86 5.26
N ALA A 173 -32.51 -2.14 5.22
CA ALA A 173 -33.16 -2.69 4.03
C ALA A 173 -33.08 -1.71 2.85
N ALA A 174 -33.35 -0.42 3.07
CA ALA A 174 -33.24 0.63 2.06
C ALA A 174 -31.79 0.81 1.58
N TYR A 175 -30.83 0.81 2.50
CA TYR A 175 -29.41 0.83 2.15
C TYR A 175 -29.05 -0.39 1.28
N ALA A 176 -29.44 -1.60 1.69
CA ALA A 176 -29.14 -2.84 0.96
C ALA A 176 -29.75 -2.82 -0.45
N ALA A 177 -31.01 -2.39 -0.59
CA ALA A 177 -31.67 -2.25 -1.89
C ALA A 177 -30.95 -1.24 -2.78
N SER A 178 -30.59 -0.05 -2.26
CA SER A 178 -29.89 0.98 -3.04
C SER A 178 -28.48 0.55 -3.44
N ALA A 179 -27.72 -0.07 -2.54
CA ALA A 179 -26.39 -0.60 -2.82
C ALA A 179 -26.45 -1.73 -3.86
N GLY A 180 -27.42 -2.65 -3.72
CA GLY A 180 -27.66 -3.73 -4.67
C GLY A 180 -28.05 -3.23 -6.06
N ALA A 181 -28.99 -2.28 -6.14
CA ALA A 181 -29.39 -1.65 -7.40
C ALA A 181 -28.21 -0.93 -8.08
N ARG A 182 -27.37 -0.23 -7.30
CA ARG A 182 -26.16 0.42 -7.83
C ARG A 182 -25.17 -0.61 -8.38
N ALA A 183 -24.92 -1.69 -7.66
CA ALA A 183 -24.00 -2.75 -8.10
C ALA A 183 -24.51 -3.43 -9.38
N ALA A 184 -25.80 -3.80 -9.42
CA ALA A 184 -26.43 -4.38 -10.61
C ALA A 184 -26.40 -3.42 -11.81
N GLY A 185 -26.66 -2.13 -11.59
CA GLY A 185 -26.57 -1.10 -12.63
C GLY A 185 -25.16 -0.93 -13.18
N GLN A 186 -24.14 -0.94 -12.32
CA GLN A 186 -22.72 -0.90 -12.75
C GLN A 186 -22.36 -2.13 -13.58
N GLU A 187 -22.78 -3.31 -13.17
CA GLU A 187 -22.53 -4.56 -13.90
C GLU A 187 -23.25 -4.55 -15.26
N LEU A 188 -24.50 -4.11 -15.31
CA LEU A 188 -25.25 -3.95 -16.56
C LEU A 188 -24.57 -2.96 -17.50
N LEU A 189 -24.11 -1.81 -16.98
CA LEU A 189 -23.40 -0.79 -17.74
C LEU A 189 -22.08 -1.35 -18.31
N LYS A 190 -21.30 -2.09 -17.51
CA LYS A 190 -20.08 -2.76 -17.98
C LYS A 190 -20.36 -3.76 -19.10
N ARG A 191 -21.44 -4.55 -18.98
CA ARG A 191 -21.83 -5.55 -19.97
C ARG A 191 -22.39 -4.96 -21.27
N ARG A 192 -23.23 -3.94 -21.17
CA ARG A 192 -23.99 -3.37 -22.31
C ARG A 192 -23.31 -2.17 -22.96
N CYS A 193 -22.54 -1.40 -22.19
CA CYS A 193 -21.94 -0.14 -22.64
C CYS A 193 -20.50 0.02 -22.13
N PRO A 194 -19.56 -0.87 -22.52
CA PRO A 194 -18.19 -0.89 -22.00
C PRO A 194 -17.44 0.45 -22.19
N ARG A 195 -17.66 1.14 -23.31
CA ARG A 195 -17.07 2.47 -23.58
C ARG A 195 -17.53 3.57 -22.62
N LEU A 196 -18.75 3.48 -22.09
CA LEU A 196 -19.24 4.41 -21.06
C LEU A 196 -18.70 4.04 -19.68
N ALA A 197 -18.57 2.73 -19.39
CA ALA A 197 -17.97 2.26 -18.14
C ALA A 197 -16.51 2.73 -18.00
N GLU A 198 -15.73 2.74 -19.09
CA GLU A 198 -14.37 3.29 -19.12
C GLU A 198 -14.32 4.80 -18.80
N ARG A 199 -15.27 5.59 -19.31
CA ARG A 199 -15.36 7.03 -19.03
C ARG A 199 -15.79 7.36 -17.60
N PHE A 200 -16.59 6.52 -16.96
CA PHE A 200 -16.95 6.70 -15.54
C PHE A 200 -15.88 6.19 -14.58
N ALA A 201 -15.06 5.23 -15.01
CA ALA A 201 -13.93 4.74 -14.23
C ALA A 201 -12.80 5.78 -14.12
N SER A 202 -12.64 6.66 -15.11
CA SER A 202 -11.63 7.73 -15.11
C SER A 202 -12.01 9.00 -14.32
N TRP A 203 -13.20 9.04 -13.70
CA TRP A 203 -13.71 10.17 -12.90
C TRP A 203 -13.57 9.96 -11.38
N ARG A 204 -12.99 8.83 -10.94
CA ARG A 204 -12.70 8.52 -9.53
C ARG A 204 -11.21 8.53 -9.26
#